data_AF-A0A1H5ZT90-F1
#
_entry.id   AF-A0A1H5ZT90-F1
#
_cell.length_a   1.000
_cell.length_b   1.000
_cell.length_c   1.000
_cell.angle_alpha   90.00
_cell.angle_beta   90.00
_cell.angle_gamma   90.00
#
_symmetry.space_group_name_H-M   'P 1'
#
loop_
_entity.id
_entity.type
_entity.pdbx_description
1 polymer ?
#
loop_
_entity_poly.entity_id
_entity_poly.type
_entity_poly.pdbx_seq_one_letter_code
_entity_poly.pdbx_strand_id
1 'polypeptide(L)' 'MSQNPSNYDEIKVPALALSDPFISEKGKLIQTVEEWEMVRRPEIFRLFQDEVYG' A
#
# COMPACT_ATOMS: atom_id res chain seq x y z
N MET A 1 -2.72 -27.57 14.36
CA MET A 1 -3.26 -26.30 13.84
C MET A 1 -3.39 -25.34 15.01
N SER A 2 -2.42 -24.45 15.21
CA SER A 2 -2.50 -23.43 16.26
C SER A 2 -3.20 -22.22 15.66
N GLN A 3 -4.48 -22.05 15.92
CA GLN A 3 -5.17 -20.79 15.58
C GLN A 3 -4.77 -19.77 16.65
N ASN A 4 -4.01 -18.76 16.26
CA ASN A 4 -3.82 -17.60 17.13
C ASN A 4 -5.17 -16.87 17.23
N PRO A 5 -5.65 -16.55 18.44
CA PRO A 5 -6.89 -15.79 18.58
C PRO A 5 -6.72 -14.41 17.95
N SER A 6 -7.76 -13.93 17.28
CA SER A 6 -7.80 -12.57 16.72
C SER A 6 -7.60 -11.53 17.83
N ASN A 7 -6.89 -10.45 17.52
CA ASN A 7 -6.77 -9.33 18.44
C ASN A 7 -8.07 -8.49 18.43
N TYR A 8 -8.62 -8.20 19.60
CA TYR A 8 -9.77 -7.31 19.80
C TYR A 8 -9.41 -6.09 20.69
N ASP A 9 -8.15 -6.00 21.11
CA ASP A 9 -7.66 -4.97 22.02
C ASP A 9 -6.78 -3.98 21.25
N GLU A 10 -7.24 -2.73 21.13
CA GLU A 10 -6.54 -1.68 20.38
C GLU A 10 -5.15 -1.39 20.96
N ILE A 11 -4.94 -1.60 22.27
CA ILE A 11 -3.66 -1.38 22.94
C ILE A 11 -2.59 -2.36 22.41
N LYS A 12 -3.01 -3.48 21.84
CA LYS A 12 -2.13 -4.52 21.27
C LYS A 12 -1.85 -4.32 19.79
N VAL A 13 -2.46 -3.33 19.13
CA VAL A 13 -2.19 -3.05 17.71
C VAL A 13 -0.77 -2.48 17.59
N PRO A 14 0.16 -3.15 16.87
CA PRO A 14 1.50 -2.63 16.69
C PRO A 14 1.48 -1.39 15.78
N ALA A 15 2.47 -0.52 15.96
CA ALA A 15 2.68 0.59 15.02
C ALA A 15 2.98 0.03 13.62
N LEU A 16 2.25 0.53 12.62
CA LEU A 16 2.43 0.15 11.22
C LEU A 16 2.97 1.33 10.43
N ALA A 17 4.04 1.11 9.68
CA ALA A 17 4.53 2.07 8.69
C ALA A 17 3.82 1.81 7.36
N LEU A 18 3.11 2.82 6.86
CA LEU A 18 2.44 2.76 5.56
C LEU A 18 3.28 3.51 4.52
N SER A 19 3.39 2.92 3.33
CA SER A 19 3.99 3.57 2.18
C SER A 19 3.13 4.77 1.74
N ASP A 20 3.78 5.88 1.39
CA ASP A 20 3.08 7.06 0.87
C ASP A 20 2.51 6.76 -0.54
N PRO A 21 1.20 6.86 -0.75
CA PRO A 21 0.60 6.63 -2.07
C PRO A 21 1.07 7.66 -3.10
N PHE A 22 1.50 8.86 -2.69
CA PHE A 22 1.96 9.93 -3.56
C PHE A 22 3.48 9.92 -3.81
N ILE A 23 4.18 8.88 -3.40
CA ILE A 23 5.56 8.63 -3.83
C ILE A 23 5.53 7.49 -4.84
N SER A 24 6.00 7.75 -6.07
CA SER A 24 6.11 6.74 -7.11
C SER A 24 7.14 5.66 -6.77
N GLU A 25 7.15 4.55 -7.49
CA GLU A 25 8.14 3.48 -7.30
C GLU A 25 9.59 3.97 -7.43
N LYS A 26 9.80 5.04 -8.21
CA LYS A 26 11.12 5.67 -8.42
C LYS A 26 11.42 6.77 -7.41
N GLY A 27 10.59 6.96 -6.38
CA GLY A 27 10.76 8.00 -5.37
C GLY A 27 10.31 9.39 -5.82
N LYS A 28 9.62 9.54 -6.96
CA LYS A 28 9.10 10.83 -7.42
C LYS A 28 7.85 11.20 -6.62
N LEU A 29 7.79 12.43 -6.10
CA LEU A 29 6.57 12.97 -5.51
C LEU A 29 5.51 13.27 -6.60
N ILE A 30 4.31 12.76 -6.40
CA ILE A 30 3.13 12.91 -7.26
C ILE A 30 2.31 14.08 -6.72
N GLN A 31 2.14 15.13 -7.53
CA GLN A 31 1.54 16.40 -7.09
C GLN A 31 0.32 16.81 -7.91
N THR A 32 0.08 16.19 -9.07
CA THR A 32 -1.07 16.51 -9.92
C THR A 32 -1.95 15.31 -10.20
N VAL A 33 -3.19 15.58 -10.61
CA VAL A 33 -4.15 14.55 -11.03
C VAL A 33 -3.63 13.78 -12.24
N GLU A 34 -3.00 14.47 -13.18
CA GLU A 34 -2.42 13.85 -14.38
C GLU A 34 -1.28 12.91 -14.00
N GLU A 35 -0.41 13.29 -13.05
CA GLU A 35 0.66 12.41 -12.56
C GLU A 35 0.10 11.18 -11.83
N TRP A 36 -0.98 11.34 -11.07
CA TRP A 36 -1.67 10.23 -10.43
C TRP A 36 -2.24 9.24 -11.45
N GLU A 37 -3.07 9.72 -12.38
CA GLU A 37 -3.77 8.85 -13.34
C GLU A 37 -2.81 8.20 -14.34
N MET A 38 -1.77 8.91 -14.77
CA MET A 38 -0.88 8.43 -15.84
C MET A 38 0.35 7.69 -15.33
N VAL A 39 0.77 7.90 -14.07
CA VAL A 39 1.98 7.27 -13.51
C VAL A 39 1.63 6.40 -12.31
N ARG A 40 1.15 7.00 -11.22
CA ARG A 40 1.10 6.29 -9.93
C ARG A 40 0.01 5.23 -9.85
N ARG A 41 -1.16 5.50 -10.40
CA ARG A 41 -2.28 4.56 -10.40
C ARG A 41 -1.98 3.30 -11.23
N PRO A 42 -1.39 3.38 -12.44
CA PRO A 42 -0.90 2.21 -13.16
C PRO A 42 0.17 1.41 -12.40
N GLU A 43 1.13 2.08 -11.74
CA GLU A 43 2.14 1.42 -10.89
C GLU A 43 1.47 0.60 -9.78
N ILE A 44 0.60 1.23 -8.99
CA ILE A 44 -0.12 0.56 -7.88
C ILE A 44 -0.93 -0.63 -8.41
N PHE A 45 -1.66 -0.45 -9.51
CA PHE A 45 -2.44 -1.54 -10.10
C PHE A 45 -1.55 -2.74 -10.44
N ARG A 46 -0.39 -2.49 -11.06
CA ARG A 46 0.56 -3.54 -11.43
C ARG A 46 1.19 -4.20 -10.20
N LEU A 47 1.53 -3.45 -9.15
CA LEU A 47 2.02 -4.04 -7.90
C LEU A 47 1.00 -5.00 -7.28
N PHE A 48 -0.28 -4.61 -7.25
CA PHE A 48 -1.33 -5.49 -6.72
C PHE A 48 -1.59 -6.70 -7.60
N GLN A 49 -1.54 -6.54 -8.92
CA GLN A 49 -1.62 -7.65 -9.86
C GLN A 49 -0.45 -8.63 -9.63
N ASP A 50 0.78 -8.15 -9.68
CA ASP A 50 1.98 -8.99 -9.71
C ASP A 50 2.27 -9.64 -8.33
N GLU A 51 1.97 -8.96 -7.21
CA GLU A 51 2.39 -9.42 -5.86
C GLU A 51 1.25 -9.92 -4.96
N VAL A 52 -0.01 -9.59 -5.27
CA VAL A 52 -1.14 -9.88 -4.36
C VAL A 52 -2.19 -10.78 -5.01
N TYR A 53 -2.63 -10.46 -6.22
CA TYR A 53 -3.84 -11.06 -6.79
C TYR A 53 -3.59 -12.03 -7.95
N GLY A 54 -2.53 -11.85 -8.75
CA GLY A 54 -2.29 -12.60 -9.98
C GLY A 54 -3.12 -12.09 -11.15
#